data_AF-A0A1H6XM68-F1
#
_entry.id   AF-A0A1H6XM68-F1
#
_cell.length_a   1.000
_cell.length_b   1.000
_cell.length_c   1.000
_cell.angle_alpha   90.00
_cell.angle_beta   90.00
_cell.angle_gamma   90.00
#
_symmetry.space_group_name_H-M   'P 1'
#
loop_
_entity.id
_entity.type
_entity.pdbx_description
1 polymer ?
#
loop_
_entity_poly.entity_id
_entity_poly.type
_entity_poly.pdbx_seq_one_letter_code
_entity_poly.pdbx_strand_id
1 'polypeptide(L)'
;MKKVAVCLLVISSLFMFMKIDRVSADQLKTESVTVKKTNDVFQDFIENAPIDDIDVIQTSGDVISKGISMEIKKNLEHQNYETVLRGLEEHGLSLRYIEDNINPMLIQPYSIGSTVNRTVHVYHLEYDNTKKFRKEWSTALKISYRENSNGTFTALGNPTVNVSANFGAAFTEEVSNISTGYRYTSGNRGIDFYASYRMRGRVVIPIEIGGVEIPLGKWYDWGYVNPTYKLR
;
A
#
# COMPACT_ATOMS: atom_id res chain seq x y z
N MET A 1 -21.33 69.18 -32.19
CA MET A 1 -22.10 69.05 -33.45
C MET A 1 -22.49 67.60 -33.64
N LYS A 2 -23.77 67.39 -33.98
CA LYS A 2 -24.41 66.09 -34.23
C LYS A 2 -23.75 65.34 -35.38
N LYS A 3 -23.69 64.00 -35.28
CA LYS A 3 -24.37 63.08 -36.22
C LYS A 3 -24.24 61.62 -35.73
N VAL A 4 -25.40 61.02 -35.52
CA VAL A 4 -25.67 59.58 -35.45
C VAL A 4 -26.16 59.14 -36.84
N ALA A 5 -25.70 57.99 -37.33
CA ALA A 5 -26.32 57.08 -38.31
C ALA A 5 -25.36 55.87 -38.46
N VAL A 6 -25.61 54.67 -37.91
CA VAL A 6 -26.53 53.60 -38.33
C VAL A 6 -26.45 53.25 -39.83
N CYS A 7 -25.84 52.10 -40.13
CA CYS A 7 -26.20 51.17 -41.21
C CYS A 7 -25.39 49.87 -40.99
N LEU A 8 -26.01 48.80 -40.46
CA LEU A 8 -26.65 47.69 -41.18
C LEU A 8 -25.68 46.72 -41.89
N LEU A 9 -25.63 45.49 -41.33
CA LEU A 9 -25.64 44.19 -42.01
C LEU A 9 -24.70 43.98 -43.22
N VAL A 10 -23.61 43.24 -42.96
CA VAL A 10 -23.12 42.22 -43.90
C VAL A 10 -23.00 40.90 -43.13
N ILE A 11 -24.13 40.20 -43.02
CA ILE A 11 -24.16 38.75 -42.82
C ILE A 11 -24.22 38.15 -44.22
N SER A 12 -23.07 37.82 -44.80
CA SER A 12 -22.95 36.82 -45.87
C SER A 12 -21.48 36.55 -46.16
N SER A 13 -21.18 35.27 -46.40
CA SER A 13 -19.91 34.73 -46.91
C SER A 13 -18.71 34.72 -45.98
N LEU A 14 -18.76 33.88 -44.94
CA LEU A 14 -17.61 33.03 -44.60
C LEU A 14 -18.09 31.63 -44.19
N PHE A 15 -18.96 31.02 -45.00
CA PHE A 15 -19.06 29.56 -45.08
C PHE A 15 -17.84 29.06 -45.88
N MET A 16 -16.66 29.16 -45.27
CA MET A 16 -15.47 28.47 -45.73
C MET A 16 -15.50 27.09 -45.08
N PHE A 17 -15.87 26.09 -45.90
CA PHE A 17 -15.54 24.68 -45.80
C PHE A 17 -14.65 24.29 -44.60
N MET A 18 -15.25 24.09 -43.43
CA MET A 18 -14.72 23.10 -42.49
C MET A 18 -15.23 21.75 -42.98
N LYS A 19 -14.33 21.00 -43.63
CA LYS A 19 -14.48 19.56 -43.83
C LYS A 19 -14.79 18.94 -42.47
N ILE A 20 -16.04 18.51 -42.30
CA ILE A 20 -16.39 17.52 -41.30
C ILE A 20 -15.87 16.21 -41.88
N ASP A 21 -14.62 15.87 -41.56
CA ASP A 21 -14.16 14.50 -41.73
C ASP A 21 -14.98 13.67 -40.75
N ARG A 22 -16.01 13.00 -41.29
CA ARG A 22 -16.72 11.92 -40.60
C ARG A 22 -15.69 10.82 -40.39
N VAL A 23 -15.02 10.84 -39.23
CA VAL A 23 -14.27 9.67 -38.77
C VAL A 23 -15.30 8.57 -38.55
N SER A 24 -15.19 7.54 -39.37
CA SER A 24 -15.98 6.32 -39.31
C SER A 24 -15.95 5.75 -37.90
N ALA A 25 -17.07 5.19 -37.44
CA ALA A 25 -17.26 4.55 -36.13
C ALA A 25 -16.41 3.26 -35.91
N ASP A 26 -15.36 3.09 -36.70
CA ASP A 26 -14.47 1.92 -36.73
C ASP A 26 -13.04 2.25 -36.27
N GLN A 27 -12.86 3.40 -35.60
CA GLN A 27 -11.60 3.79 -34.93
C GLN A 27 -11.77 4.07 -33.43
N LEU A 28 -12.72 3.41 -32.76
CA LEU A 28 -12.58 3.10 -31.33
C LEU A 28 -11.65 1.89 -31.19
N LYS A 29 -10.39 2.07 -31.61
CA LYS A 29 -9.31 1.31 -30.99
C LYS A 29 -9.24 1.86 -29.59
N THR A 30 -9.85 1.13 -28.66
CA THR A 30 -9.61 1.27 -27.23
C THR A 30 -8.11 1.46 -27.05
N GLU A 31 -7.66 2.69 -26.84
CA GLU A 31 -6.41 2.93 -26.16
C GLU A 31 -6.61 2.21 -24.83
N SER A 32 -6.07 0.99 -24.76
CA SER A 32 -5.88 0.31 -23.50
C SER A 32 -5.22 1.34 -22.62
N VAL A 33 -5.97 1.87 -21.64
CA VAL A 33 -5.45 2.64 -20.52
C VAL A 33 -4.19 1.90 -20.15
N THR A 34 -3.05 2.52 -20.45
CA THR A 34 -1.76 1.90 -20.19
C THR A 34 -1.71 1.89 -18.69
N VAL A 35 -2.09 0.75 -18.09
CA VAL A 35 -2.05 0.54 -16.65
C VAL A 35 -0.61 0.83 -16.30
N LYS A 36 -0.41 2.01 -15.70
CA LYS A 36 0.88 2.47 -15.20
C LYS A 36 1.35 1.31 -14.34
N LYS A 37 2.39 0.60 -14.79
CA LYS A 37 2.83 -0.68 -14.22
C LYS A 37 2.93 -0.48 -12.71
N THR A 38 1.93 -0.95 -11.98
CA THR A 38 1.93 -0.94 -10.53
C THR A 38 3.18 -1.70 -10.11
N ASN A 39 3.90 -1.18 -9.13
CA ASN A 39 5.11 -1.82 -8.61
C ASN A 39 4.77 -3.27 -8.23
N ASP A 40 5.65 -4.22 -8.53
CA ASP A 40 5.43 -5.65 -8.29
C ASP A 40 4.99 -5.90 -6.83
N VAL A 41 5.50 -5.12 -5.87
CA VAL A 41 5.09 -5.21 -4.45
C VAL A 41 3.60 -4.94 -4.22
N PHE A 42 3.04 -3.92 -4.86
CA PHE A 42 1.62 -3.58 -4.70
C PHE A 42 0.73 -4.60 -5.41
N GLN A 43 1.13 -5.05 -6.59
CA GLN A 43 0.42 -6.11 -7.32
C GLN A 43 0.39 -7.39 -6.49
N ASP A 44 1.55 -7.86 -6.05
CA ASP A 44 1.67 -9.05 -5.20
C ASP A 44 0.79 -8.93 -3.95
N PHE A 45 0.74 -7.75 -3.32
CA PHE A 45 -0.10 -7.55 -2.15
C PHE A 45 -1.60 -7.68 -2.47
N ILE A 46 -2.08 -7.03 -3.54
CA ILE A 46 -3.50 -7.03 -3.91
C ILE A 46 -3.94 -8.39 -4.47
N GLU A 47 -3.08 -9.11 -5.19
CA GLU A 47 -3.38 -10.45 -5.72
C GLU A 47 -3.59 -11.49 -4.62
N ASN A 48 -2.90 -11.32 -3.47
CA ASN A 48 -3.03 -12.22 -2.32
C ASN A 48 -4.08 -11.75 -1.29
N ALA A 49 -4.64 -10.56 -1.45
CA ALA A 49 -5.58 -9.97 -0.50
C ALA A 49 -7.03 -10.04 -1.02
N PRO A 50 -7.95 -10.69 -0.30
CA PRO A 50 -9.38 -10.51 -0.56
C PRO A 50 -9.74 -9.04 -0.36
N ILE A 51 -10.27 -8.38 -1.40
CA ILE A 51 -10.53 -6.92 -1.38
C ILE A 51 -11.40 -6.52 -0.19
N ASP A 52 -12.40 -7.35 0.15
CA ASP A 52 -13.33 -7.11 1.26
C ASP A 52 -12.64 -7.13 2.64
N ASP A 53 -11.52 -7.83 2.76
CA ASP A 53 -10.74 -8.00 3.99
C ASP A 53 -9.62 -6.94 4.13
N ILE A 54 -9.46 -6.05 3.13
CA ILE A 54 -8.46 -4.98 3.18
C ILE A 54 -8.96 -3.84 4.06
N ASP A 55 -8.21 -3.55 5.11
CA ASP A 55 -8.29 -2.36 5.92
C ASP A 55 -7.32 -1.28 5.43
N VAL A 56 -7.76 -0.02 5.53
CA VAL A 56 -6.88 1.14 5.39
C VAL A 56 -6.43 1.54 6.79
N ILE A 57 -5.13 1.54 7.02
CA ILE A 57 -4.52 1.81 8.33
C ILE A 57 -3.50 2.94 8.25
N GLN A 58 -3.10 3.46 9.41
CA GLN A 58 -1.97 4.37 9.54
C GLN A 58 -0.98 3.72 10.51
N THR A 59 0.27 3.57 10.10
CA THR A 59 1.30 2.84 10.86
C THR A 59 1.74 3.57 12.13
N SER A 60 1.50 4.89 12.22
CA SER A 60 1.66 5.69 13.45
C SER A 60 0.60 5.37 14.52
N GLY A 61 -0.53 4.77 14.14
CA GLY A 61 -1.66 4.48 15.04
C GLY A 61 -2.68 5.61 15.18
N ASP A 62 -2.58 6.67 14.37
CA ASP A 62 -3.55 7.77 14.36
C ASP A 62 -4.92 7.35 13.81
N VAL A 63 -5.96 8.12 14.16
CA VAL A 63 -7.33 7.87 13.71
C VAL A 63 -7.50 8.38 12.28
N ILE A 64 -7.88 7.46 11.39
CA ILE A 64 -8.11 7.76 9.98
C ILE A 64 -9.53 8.27 9.79
N SER A 65 -9.68 9.30 8.95
CA SER A 65 -11.00 9.75 8.52
C SER A 65 -11.74 8.61 7.81
N LYS A 66 -12.96 8.29 8.27
CA LYS A 66 -13.82 7.28 7.64
C LYS A 66 -14.03 7.56 6.14
N GLY A 67 -14.13 8.83 5.75
CA GLY A 67 -14.33 9.24 4.36
C GLY A 67 -13.18 8.78 3.45
N ILE A 68 -11.94 9.04 3.88
CA ILE A 68 -10.73 8.67 3.13
C ILE A 68 -10.62 7.14 3.00
N SER A 69 -10.87 6.42 4.10
CA SER A 69 -10.85 4.95 4.08
C SER A 69 -11.87 4.36 3.11
N MET A 70 -13.12 4.88 3.12
CA MET A 70 -14.16 4.45 2.19
C MET A 70 -13.81 4.76 0.72
N GLU A 71 -13.23 5.92 0.45
CA GLU A 71 -12.80 6.29 -0.91
C GLU A 71 -11.72 5.35 -1.44
N ILE A 72 -10.72 5.02 -0.62
CA ILE A 72 -9.66 4.08 -0.99
C ILE A 72 -10.24 2.69 -1.24
N LYS A 73 -11.08 2.16 -0.33
CA LYS A 73 -11.73 0.85 -0.51
C LYS A 73 -12.59 0.79 -1.78
N LYS A 74 -13.39 1.82 -2.04
CA LYS A 74 -14.17 1.92 -3.27
C LYS A 74 -13.28 1.88 -4.52
N ASN A 75 -12.15 2.58 -4.52
CA ASN A 75 -11.23 2.56 -5.66
C ASN A 75 -10.50 1.21 -5.80
N LEU A 76 -10.25 0.48 -4.71
CA LEU A 76 -9.75 -0.89 -4.77
C LEU A 76 -10.75 -1.84 -5.46
N GLU A 77 -12.03 -1.79 -5.09
CA GLU A 77 -13.09 -2.58 -5.73
C GLU A 77 -13.21 -2.32 -7.24
N HIS A 78 -13.06 -1.06 -7.65
CA HIS A 78 -13.08 -0.65 -9.06
C HIS A 78 -11.73 -0.81 -9.77
N GLN A 79 -10.72 -1.40 -9.11
CA GLN A 79 -9.37 -1.60 -9.65
C GLN A 79 -8.67 -0.30 -10.10
N ASN A 80 -9.05 0.84 -9.52
CA ASN A 80 -8.44 2.14 -9.78
C ASN A 80 -7.21 2.35 -8.88
N TYR A 81 -6.17 1.55 -9.14
CA TYR A 81 -4.97 1.49 -8.31
C TYR A 81 -4.16 2.78 -8.27
N GLU A 82 -4.16 3.58 -9.34
CA GLU A 82 -3.47 4.88 -9.32
C GLU A 82 -4.09 5.83 -8.29
N THR A 83 -5.42 5.83 -8.17
CA THR A 83 -6.12 6.65 -7.17
C THR A 83 -5.90 6.11 -5.75
N VAL A 84 -5.85 4.79 -5.60
CA VAL A 84 -5.48 4.15 -4.32
C VAL A 84 -4.09 4.57 -3.89
N LEU A 85 -3.07 4.39 -4.74
CA LEU A 85 -1.68 4.72 -4.42
C LEU A 85 -1.53 6.21 -4.10
N ARG A 86 -2.16 7.10 -4.86
CA ARG A 86 -2.16 8.54 -4.58
C ARG A 86 -2.80 8.85 -3.22
N GLY A 87 -3.95 8.25 -2.91
CA GLY A 87 -4.63 8.46 -1.63
C GLY A 87 -3.83 7.94 -0.44
N LEU A 88 -3.15 6.79 -0.59
CA LEU A 88 -2.24 6.27 0.42
C LEU A 88 -1.06 7.23 0.64
N GLU A 89 -0.47 7.73 -0.44
CA GLU A 89 0.67 8.65 -0.41
C GLU A 89 0.32 9.99 0.25
N GLU A 90 -0.75 10.64 -0.20
CA GLU A 90 -1.19 11.97 0.27
C GLU A 90 -1.52 11.99 1.76
N HIS A 91 -2.01 10.86 2.28
CA HIS A 91 -2.46 10.75 3.66
C HIS A 91 -1.53 9.94 4.56
N GLY A 92 -0.41 9.42 4.03
CA GLY A 92 0.53 8.59 4.79
C GLY A 92 -0.11 7.30 5.32
N LEU A 93 -0.92 6.64 4.49
CA LEU A 93 -1.69 5.47 4.85
C LEU A 93 -1.07 4.19 4.27
N SER A 94 -1.48 3.08 4.86
CA SER A 94 -1.09 1.71 4.52
C SER A 94 -2.33 0.86 4.29
N LEU A 95 -2.17 -0.26 3.60
CA LEU A 95 -3.21 -1.28 3.49
C LEU A 95 -2.86 -2.46 4.40
N ARG A 96 -3.85 -3.12 4.96
CA ARG A 96 -3.67 -4.31 5.79
C ARG A 96 -4.73 -5.35 5.48
N TYR A 97 -4.35 -6.61 5.38
CA TYR A 97 -5.30 -7.72 5.48
C TYR A 97 -4.76 -8.79 6.43
N ILE A 98 -5.62 -9.74 6.79
CA ILE A 98 -5.31 -10.79 7.76
C ILE A 98 -5.55 -12.12 7.07
N GLU A 99 -4.55 -12.99 7.12
CA GLU A 99 -4.63 -14.35 6.62
C GLU A 99 -4.65 -15.32 7.80
N ASP A 100 -5.75 -16.07 7.90
CA ASP A 100 -5.95 -17.09 8.92
C ASP A 100 -5.51 -18.46 8.39
N ASN A 101 -4.39 -18.97 8.91
CA ASN A 101 -3.92 -20.33 8.63
C ASN A 101 -4.55 -21.29 9.65
N ILE A 102 -5.87 -21.45 9.54
CA ILE A 102 -6.64 -22.39 10.37
C ILE A 102 -6.59 -23.76 9.69
N ASN A 103 -6.06 -24.78 10.36
CA ASN A 103 -6.16 -26.15 9.88
C ASN A 103 -7.64 -26.59 9.93
N PRO A 104 -8.29 -26.84 8.77
CA PRO A 104 -9.72 -27.12 8.72
C PRO A 104 -10.13 -28.46 9.35
N MET A 105 -9.19 -29.36 9.68
CA MET A 105 -9.51 -30.58 10.44
C MET A 105 -9.81 -30.31 11.94
N LEU A 106 -9.69 -29.07 12.40
CA LEU A 106 -10.05 -28.62 13.75
C LEU A 106 -11.36 -27.83 13.80
N ILE A 107 -12.18 -27.84 12.73
CA ILE A 107 -13.52 -27.22 12.68
C ILE A 107 -14.54 -28.10 13.45
N GLN A 108 -14.29 -28.27 14.74
CA GLN A 108 -15.27 -28.62 15.76
C GLN A 108 -15.12 -27.57 16.87
N PRO A 109 -16.16 -27.29 17.69
CA PRO A 109 -16.12 -26.17 18.64
C PRO A 109 -14.82 -26.22 19.44
N TYR A 110 -13.96 -25.23 19.19
CA TYR A 110 -12.67 -24.94 19.82
C TYR A 110 -12.24 -26.00 20.84
N SER A 111 -11.54 -27.04 20.37
CA SER A 111 -10.87 -27.93 21.31
C SER A 111 -9.88 -27.09 22.12
N ILE A 112 -10.06 -27.10 23.44
CA ILE A 112 -9.19 -26.41 24.40
C ILE A 112 -7.74 -26.75 24.05
N GLY A 113 -6.94 -25.73 23.71
CA GLY A 113 -5.52 -25.90 23.40
C GLY A 113 -5.15 -25.98 21.91
N SER A 114 -6.09 -25.76 20.97
CA SER A 114 -5.76 -25.59 19.54
C SER A 114 -4.93 -24.31 19.32
N THR A 115 -3.90 -24.42 18.47
CA THR A 115 -3.00 -23.29 18.15
C THR A 115 -3.54 -22.56 16.92
N VAL A 116 -3.86 -21.28 17.09
CA VAL A 116 -4.23 -20.38 15.99
C VAL A 116 -2.94 -19.79 15.42
N ASN A 117 -2.78 -19.86 14.10
CA ASN A 117 -1.72 -19.16 13.38
C ASN A 117 -2.36 -18.11 12.46
N ARG A 118 -1.88 -16.88 12.56
CA ARG A 118 -2.38 -15.74 11.80
C ARG A 118 -1.20 -14.98 11.21
N THR A 119 -1.34 -14.54 9.97
CA THR A 119 -0.39 -13.63 9.33
C THR A 119 -1.08 -12.31 9.08
N VAL A 120 -0.50 -11.23 9.58
CA VAL A 120 -0.98 -9.87 9.36
C VAL A 120 -0.09 -9.25 8.30
N HIS A 121 -0.68 -9.00 7.13
CA HIS A 121 0.01 -8.45 5.98
C HIS A 121 -0.24 -6.94 5.94
N VAL A 122 0.81 -6.14 5.78
CA VAL A 122 0.74 -4.68 5.70
C VAL A 122 1.52 -4.20 4.48
N TYR A 123 0.88 -3.42 3.63
CA TYR A 123 1.52 -2.72 2.52
C TYR A 123 1.90 -1.30 2.93
N HIS A 124 3.08 -0.87 2.52
CA HIS A 124 3.66 0.42 2.83
C HIS A 124 4.02 1.18 1.55
N LEU A 125 3.75 2.49 1.56
CA LEU A 125 4.11 3.43 0.51
C LEU A 125 4.59 4.71 1.19
N GLU A 126 5.92 4.91 1.24
CA GLU A 126 6.48 6.03 1.99
C GLU A 126 7.64 6.70 1.25
N TYR A 127 7.88 7.96 1.62
CA TYR A 127 9.08 8.69 1.23
C TYR A 127 10.17 8.52 2.27
N ASP A 128 11.42 8.54 1.80
CA ASP A 128 12.56 8.66 2.70
C ASP A 128 12.49 9.98 3.50
N ASN A 129 13.29 10.07 4.56
CA ASN A 129 13.38 11.23 5.44
C ASN A 129 13.78 12.54 4.74
N THR A 130 14.36 12.48 3.54
CA THR A 130 14.65 13.67 2.70
C THR A 130 13.57 14.00 1.69
N LYS A 131 12.48 13.20 1.63
CA LYS A 131 11.35 13.35 0.70
C LYS A 131 11.74 13.31 -0.78
N LYS A 132 12.79 12.55 -1.12
CA LYS A 132 13.31 12.44 -2.49
C LYS A 132 12.88 11.17 -3.19
N PHE A 133 12.85 10.06 -2.47
CA PHE A 133 12.60 8.73 -3.00
C PHE A 133 11.39 8.13 -2.32
N ARG A 134 10.37 7.86 -3.13
CA ARG A 134 9.22 7.06 -2.75
C ARG A 134 9.55 5.59 -2.97
N LYS A 135 9.24 4.74 -1.99
CA LYS A 135 9.40 3.29 -2.09
C LYS A 135 8.22 2.56 -1.48
N GLU A 136 8.14 1.30 -1.87
CA GLU A 136 7.06 0.39 -1.52
C GLU A 136 7.65 -0.90 -0.97
N TRP A 137 7.02 -1.43 0.06
CA TRP A 137 7.34 -2.73 0.64
C TRP A 137 6.12 -3.29 1.34
N SER A 138 6.13 -4.60 1.60
CA SER A 138 5.11 -5.28 2.38
C SER A 138 5.74 -5.97 3.60
N THR A 139 4.94 -6.08 4.66
CA THR A 139 5.31 -6.73 5.91
C THR A 139 4.35 -7.87 6.20
N ALA A 140 4.86 -9.03 6.56
CA ALA A 140 4.08 -10.15 7.09
C ALA A 140 4.48 -10.38 8.57
N LEU A 141 3.61 -9.98 9.49
CA LEU A 141 3.71 -10.26 10.92
C LEU A 141 3.00 -11.58 11.22
N LYS A 142 3.76 -12.64 11.47
CA LYS A 142 3.24 -13.96 11.81
C LYS A 142 3.11 -14.09 13.32
N ILE A 143 1.93 -14.47 13.78
CA ILE A 143 1.61 -14.64 15.19
C ILE A 143 0.99 -16.01 15.42
N SER A 144 1.15 -16.52 16.63
CA SER A 144 0.44 -17.71 17.06
C SER A 144 0.05 -17.63 18.52
N TYR A 145 -1.12 -18.19 18.84
CA TYR A 145 -1.65 -18.19 20.20
C TYR A 145 -2.57 -19.38 20.43
N ARG A 146 -2.86 -19.66 21.70
CA ARG A 146 -3.89 -20.60 22.15
C ARG A 146 -4.86 -19.89 23.06
N GLU A 147 -6.14 -20.22 22.91
CA GLU A 147 -7.24 -19.62 23.64
C GLU A 147 -8.11 -20.72 24.26
N ASN A 148 -8.63 -20.46 25.46
CA ASN A 148 -9.66 -21.28 26.08
C ASN A 148 -11.04 -20.89 25.54
N SER A 149 -12.04 -21.76 25.74
CA SER A 149 -13.43 -21.49 25.37
C SER A 149 -14.05 -20.24 26.03
N ASN A 150 -13.41 -19.70 27.08
CA ASN A 150 -13.85 -18.50 27.81
C ASN A 150 -13.14 -17.20 27.38
N GLY A 151 -12.38 -17.21 26.29
CA GLY A 151 -11.68 -16.03 25.78
C GLY A 151 -10.27 -15.81 26.32
N THR A 152 -9.81 -16.67 27.23
CA THR A 152 -8.53 -16.46 27.92
C THR A 152 -7.37 -17.10 27.14
N PHE A 153 -6.34 -16.32 26.87
CA PHE A 153 -5.12 -16.81 26.24
C PHE A 153 -4.31 -17.69 27.20
N THR A 154 -3.91 -18.87 26.73
CA THR A 154 -3.18 -19.88 27.52
C THR A 154 -1.73 -20.07 27.09
N ALA A 155 -1.42 -19.79 25.83
CA ALA A 155 -0.05 -19.83 25.31
C ALA A 155 0.11 -18.84 24.17
N LEU A 156 1.31 -18.28 24.03
CA LEU A 156 1.67 -17.33 23.00
C LEU A 156 2.94 -17.80 22.32
N GLY A 157 2.92 -17.81 21.00
CA GLY A 157 4.12 -17.97 20.20
C GLY A 157 4.89 -16.67 20.09
N ASN A 158 6.19 -16.79 19.80
CA ASN A 158 7.00 -15.63 19.50
C ASN A 158 6.62 -15.10 18.11
N PRO A 159 6.19 -13.84 18.00
CA PRO A 159 5.88 -13.25 16.71
C PRO A 159 7.14 -13.15 15.86
N THR A 160 6.99 -13.34 14.56
CA THR A 160 8.07 -13.15 13.57
C THR A 160 7.61 -12.16 12.52
N VAL A 161 8.56 -11.41 11.96
CA VAL A 161 8.28 -10.42 10.93
C VAL A 161 9.13 -10.71 9.71
N ASN A 162 8.48 -10.75 8.54
CA ASN A 162 9.14 -10.81 7.25
C ASN A 162 8.81 -9.54 6.48
N VAL A 163 9.79 -8.98 5.80
CA VAL A 163 9.64 -7.78 4.98
C VAL A 163 10.02 -8.14 3.55
N SER A 164 9.15 -7.80 2.60
CA SER A 164 9.40 -7.94 1.17
C SER A 164 9.44 -6.56 0.55
N ALA A 165 10.54 -6.21 -0.11
CA ALA A 165 10.71 -4.91 -0.72
C ALA A 165 11.33 -5.08 -2.11
N ASN A 166 10.91 -4.23 -3.06
CA ASN A 166 11.57 -4.11 -4.36
C ASN A 166 11.86 -2.62 -4.59
N PHE A 167 13.06 -2.19 -4.21
CA PHE A 167 13.47 -0.80 -4.38
C PHE A 167 14.05 -0.54 -5.78
N GLY A 168 14.06 -1.53 -6.67
CA GLY A 168 14.65 -1.47 -8.00
C GLY A 168 16.18 -1.48 -7.98
N ALA A 169 16.79 -1.71 -9.14
CA ALA A 169 18.22 -2.01 -9.27
C ALA A 169 19.19 -0.93 -8.76
N ALA A 170 18.75 0.33 -8.64
CA ALA A 170 19.60 1.41 -8.14
C ALA A 170 19.75 1.44 -6.61
N PHE A 171 18.95 0.64 -5.88
CA PHE A 171 18.92 0.60 -4.43
C PHE A 171 19.22 -0.80 -3.92
N THR A 172 19.99 -0.89 -2.84
CA THR A 172 20.02 -2.07 -1.98
C THR A 172 19.12 -1.81 -0.78
N GLU A 173 18.06 -2.59 -0.63
CA GLU A 173 17.20 -2.56 0.56
C GLU A 173 17.92 -3.08 1.80
N GLU A 174 17.63 -2.48 2.95
CA GLU A 174 18.14 -2.93 4.24
C GLU A 174 17.05 -2.83 5.31
N VAL A 175 16.73 -3.96 5.91
CA VAL A 175 15.87 -4.04 7.09
C VAL A 175 16.75 -4.24 8.31
N SER A 176 16.61 -3.37 9.32
CA SER A 176 17.47 -3.37 10.50
C SER A 176 16.69 -3.07 11.77
N ASN A 177 17.32 -3.20 12.95
CA ASN A 177 16.70 -2.92 14.25
C ASN A 177 15.37 -3.66 14.46
N ILE A 178 15.33 -4.92 14.03
CA ILE A 178 14.13 -5.75 14.11
C ILE A 178 13.89 -6.15 15.57
N SER A 179 12.69 -5.89 16.05
CA SER A 179 12.19 -6.32 17.34
C SER A 179 10.77 -6.85 17.16
N THR A 180 10.45 -7.96 17.80
CA THR A 180 9.10 -8.53 17.82
C THR A 180 8.72 -8.87 19.24
N GLY A 181 7.43 -8.79 19.54
CA GLY A 181 6.95 -9.15 20.86
C GLY A 181 5.44 -9.09 20.99
N TYR A 182 4.98 -9.35 22.20
CA TYR A 182 3.58 -9.22 22.57
C TYR A 182 3.48 -8.54 23.94
N ARG A 183 2.31 -7.97 24.22
CA ARG A 183 1.95 -7.46 25.55
C ARG A 183 0.49 -7.75 25.84
N TYR A 184 0.20 -8.11 27.09
CA TYR A 184 -1.18 -8.21 27.56
C TYR A 184 -1.76 -6.82 27.77
N THR A 185 -3.00 -6.61 27.33
CA THR A 185 -3.71 -5.32 27.43
C THR A 185 -4.93 -5.37 28.33
N SER A 186 -5.53 -6.54 28.55
CA SER A 186 -6.65 -6.72 29.48
C SER A 186 -6.66 -8.12 30.09
N GLY A 187 -5.86 -8.33 31.14
CA GLY A 187 -5.92 -9.52 32.02
C GLY A 187 -6.08 -10.86 31.29
N ASN A 188 -5.09 -11.26 30.49
CA ASN A 188 -5.06 -12.46 29.64
C ASN A 188 -6.23 -12.62 28.64
N ARG A 189 -7.03 -11.58 28.41
CA ARG A 189 -8.12 -11.54 27.43
C ARG A 189 -7.89 -10.56 26.28
N GLY A 190 -6.86 -9.72 26.40
CA GLY A 190 -6.43 -8.84 25.32
C GLY A 190 -4.93 -8.91 25.15
N ILE A 191 -4.48 -8.98 23.91
CA ILE A 191 -3.07 -9.07 23.54
C ILE A 191 -2.81 -8.18 22.34
N ASP A 192 -1.77 -7.36 22.45
CA ASP A 192 -1.18 -6.68 21.31
C ASP A 192 0.07 -7.45 20.89
N PHE A 193 0.06 -8.02 19.69
CA PHE A 193 1.28 -8.46 19.01
C PHE A 193 1.87 -7.29 18.23
N TYR A 194 3.18 -7.16 18.26
CA TYR A 194 3.88 -6.07 17.57
C TYR A 194 5.18 -6.55 16.95
N ALA A 195 5.58 -5.85 15.89
CA ALA A 195 6.96 -5.78 15.47
C ALA A 195 7.39 -4.32 15.32
N SER A 196 8.69 -4.09 15.31
CA SER A 196 9.34 -2.83 14.99
C SER A 196 10.54 -3.15 14.13
N TYR A 197 10.74 -2.42 13.05
CA TYR A 197 11.97 -2.47 12.26
C TYR A 197 12.23 -1.11 11.61
N ARG A 198 13.46 -0.89 11.18
CA ARG A 198 13.86 0.30 10.43
C ARG A 198 14.13 -0.07 8.97
N MET A 199 13.45 0.61 8.05
CA MET A 199 13.58 0.40 6.62
C MET A 199 14.53 1.42 6.00
N ARG A 200 15.61 0.94 5.37
CA ARG A 200 16.63 1.79 4.73
C ARG A 200 16.94 1.27 3.33
N GLY A 201 17.63 2.12 2.58
CA GLY A 201 18.11 1.77 1.25
C GLY A 201 19.36 2.55 0.92
N ARG A 202 20.32 1.90 0.27
CA ARG A 202 21.53 2.55 -0.23
C ARG A 202 21.43 2.69 -1.73
N VAL A 203 21.50 3.93 -2.25
CA VAL A 203 21.72 4.12 -3.68
C VAL A 203 23.15 3.72 -3.98
N VAL A 204 23.36 2.80 -4.93
CA VAL A 204 24.70 2.38 -5.36
C VAL A 204 24.89 2.85 -6.80
N ILE A 205 25.88 3.72 -7.00
CA ILE A 205 26.33 4.12 -8.34
C ILE A 205 27.69 3.45 -8.55
N PRO A 206 27.81 2.48 -9.47
CA PRO A 206 29.10 1.93 -9.83
C PRO A 206 29.89 3.02 -10.58
N ILE A 207 31.08 3.35 -10.08
CA ILE A 207 32.01 4.22 -10.78
C ILE A 207 33.26 3.39 -11.10
N GLU A 208 33.65 3.35 -12.37
CA GLU A 208 34.88 2.72 -12.79
C GLU A 208 36.01 3.77 -12.86
N ILE A 209 37.09 3.55 -12.11
CA ILE A 209 38.29 4.38 -12.17
C ILE A 209 39.48 3.46 -12.43
N GLY A 210 40.05 3.53 -13.63
CA GLY A 210 41.21 2.72 -14.01
C GLY A 210 40.96 1.20 -14.02
N GLY A 211 39.76 0.76 -14.40
CA GLY A 211 39.39 -0.67 -14.42
C GLY A 211 38.90 -1.23 -13.08
N VAL A 212 38.81 -0.40 -12.03
CA VAL A 212 38.32 -0.79 -10.71
C VAL A 212 36.95 -0.17 -10.47
N GLU A 213 35.95 -1.00 -10.17
CA GLU A 213 34.61 -0.57 -9.79
C GLU A 213 34.56 -0.20 -8.29
N ILE A 214 34.22 1.06 -8.00
CA ILE A 214 34.06 1.57 -6.63
C ILE A 214 32.59 1.89 -6.40
N PRO A 215 31.87 1.16 -5.52
CA PRO A 215 30.49 1.46 -5.20
C PRO A 215 30.42 2.69 -4.28
N LEU A 216 30.18 3.87 -4.85
CA LEU A 216 29.77 5.02 -4.06
C LEU A 216 28.28 4.94 -3.78
N GLY A 217 27.89 5.23 -2.54
CA GLY A 217 26.49 5.20 -2.20
C GLY A 217 26.10 6.02 -1.00
N LYS A 218 24.88 6.53 -1.04
CA LYS A 218 24.26 7.31 0.03
C LYS A 218 23.07 6.53 0.60
N TRP A 219 22.99 6.53 1.92
CA TRP A 219 21.86 5.96 2.64
C TRP A 219 20.66 6.90 2.62
N TYR A 220 19.49 6.30 2.42
CA TYR A 220 18.18 6.89 2.57
C TYR A 220 17.38 6.05 3.56
N ASP A 221 16.55 6.70 4.35
CA ASP A 221 15.88 6.09 5.49
C ASP A 221 14.40 6.38 5.41
N TRP A 222 13.59 5.32 5.34
CA TRP A 222 12.13 5.38 5.36
C TRP A 222 11.58 5.34 6.79
N GLY A 223 12.47 5.23 7.80
CA GLY A 223 12.11 5.36 9.20
C GLY A 223 11.73 4.03 9.85
N TYR A 224 11.08 4.15 11.00
CA TYR A 224 10.63 3.02 11.81
C TYR A 224 9.20 2.64 11.48
N VAL A 225 8.99 1.35 11.28
CA VAL A 225 7.70 0.76 10.96
C VAL A 225 7.28 -0.14 12.11
N ASN A 226 6.05 0.05 12.59
CA ASN A 226 5.52 -0.65 13.77
C ASN A 226 4.21 -1.39 13.44
N PRO A 227 4.24 -2.48 12.67
CA PRO A 227 3.03 -3.27 12.44
C PRO A 227 2.55 -3.85 13.77
N THR A 228 1.27 -3.64 14.05
CA THR A 228 0.63 -4.14 15.27
C THR A 228 -0.66 -4.87 14.95
N TYR A 229 -0.97 -5.85 15.79
CA TYR A 229 -2.21 -6.59 15.72
C TYR A 229 -2.79 -6.79 17.11
N LYS A 230 -4.06 -6.42 17.28
CA LYS A 230 -4.74 -6.42 18.58
C LYS A 230 -5.80 -7.50 18.60
N LEU A 231 -5.68 -8.42 19.54
CA LEU A 231 -6.73 -9.35 19.93
C LEU A 231 -7.46 -8.81 21.15
N ARG A 232 -8.79 -8.91 21.16
CA ARG A 232 -9.68 -8.43 22.22
C ARG A 232 -10.67 -9.50 22.63
#